data_AF-A0A0H4J0T3-F1
#
_entry.id   AF-A0A0H4J0T3-F1
#
_cell.length_a   1.000
_cell.length_b   1.000
_cell.length_c   1.000
_cell.angle_alpha   90.00
_cell.angle_beta   90.00
_cell.angle_gamma   90.00
#
_symmetry.space_group_name_H-M   'P 1'
#
loop_
_entity.id
_entity.type
_entity.pdbx_description
1 polymer ?
#
loop_
_entity_poly.entity_id
_entity_poly.type
_entity_poly.pdbx_seq_one_letter_code
_entity_poly.pdbx_strand_id
1 'polypeptide(L)'
;MLRFIILITCANLVFAFEDPKKYPDLDEEFYTLSITEPSQKVGYHVGDLVQRQIKLTVHEPYVLVEESLPIVGYEKRFRGQLLGITLQNIDKKINKNELDLLLTYQIFTNNVVAKPAFITADYYRVVNKKNPEEVLKLRVPELTIAVSPIAIFGDIKVQEDMSDFRGPVLIEQQQYLNKIYISAAVFIFSLFVLLYVYTKFTILPGFKKTFLPLYRKLKKDKDIKIDEIIKLIHGQINNYSEASIFEKNLKDLYTKNSSFKFIEKELILFFKISNQKLFTKQMKENTSIRDWLISFCFHLHLCEKKIPVKNTDIKLIKI
;
A
#
# COMPACT_ATOMS: atom_id res chain seq x y z
N MET A 1 56.03 -43.13 33.02
CA MET A 1 55.27 -42.04 33.69
C MET A 1 54.13 -41.52 32.81
N LEU A 2 54.37 -40.99 31.60
CA LEU A 2 53.31 -40.44 30.75
C LEU A 2 52.23 -41.47 30.31
N ARG A 3 52.63 -42.73 30.05
CA ARG A 3 51.68 -43.81 29.73
C ARG A 3 50.80 -44.26 30.91
N PHE A 4 51.25 -44.04 32.15
CA PHE A 4 50.49 -44.39 33.35
C PHE A 4 49.43 -43.33 33.67
N ILE A 5 49.74 -42.06 33.36
CA ILE A 5 48.81 -40.94 33.54
C ILE A 5 47.65 -41.02 32.54
N ILE A 6 47.91 -41.43 31.29
CA ILE A 6 46.87 -41.60 30.26
C ILE A 6 45.89 -42.76 30.60
N LEU A 7 46.37 -43.81 31.29
CA LEU A 7 45.50 -44.91 31.71
C LEU A 7 44.57 -44.50 32.86
N ILE A 8 45.02 -43.60 33.74
CA ILE A 8 44.24 -43.10 34.89
C ILE A 8 43.19 -42.06 34.45
N THR A 9 43.44 -41.31 33.37
CA THR A 9 42.47 -40.33 32.86
C THR A 9 41.33 -40.96 32.06
N CYS A 10 41.51 -42.17 31.51
CA CYS A 10 40.43 -42.90 30.83
C CYS A 10 39.54 -43.73 31.77
N ALA A 11 40.00 -44.04 32.98
CA ALA A 11 39.25 -44.90 33.91
C ALA A 11 38.10 -44.19 34.66
N ASN A 12 38.04 -42.85 34.64
CA ASN A 12 37.07 -42.07 35.41
C ASN A 12 35.85 -41.57 34.63
N LEU A 13 35.63 -42.07 33.40
CA LEU A 13 34.35 -41.90 32.71
C LEU A 13 33.37 -42.98 33.18
N VAL A 14 33.05 -42.98 34.48
CA VAL A 14 31.87 -43.71 34.96
C VAL A 14 30.67 -42.89 34.51
N PHE A 15 30.16 -43.22 33.34
CA PHE A 15 28.83 -42.81 32.92
C PHE A 15 27.85 -43.37 33.96
N ALA A 16 27.17 -42.49 34.71
CA ALA A 16 26.06 -42.84 35.59
C ALA A 16 24.79 -43.19 34.79
N PHE A 17 24.96 -43.98 33.72
CA PHE A 17 23.86 -44.63 33.02
C PHE A 17 23.92 -46.09 33.42
N GLU A 18 22.85 -46.59 34.03
CA GLU A 18 22.71 -48.02 34.23
C GLU A 18 22.63 -48.67 32.85
N ASP A 19 23.63 -49.49 32.52
CA ASP A 19 23.65 -50.21 31.25
C ASP A 19 22.36 -51.05 31.16
N PRO A 20 21.49 -50.79 30.17
CA PRO A 20 20.21 -51.46 30.04
C PRO A 20 20.38 -52.97 29.82
N LYS A 21 21.59 -53.46 29.55
CA LYS A 21 21.90 -54.87 29.40
C LYS A 21 22.51 -55.51 30.66
N LYS A 22 22.71 -54.75 31.74
CA LYS A 22 23.40 -55.23 32.96
C LYS A 22 22.65 -56.32 33.71
N TYR A 23 21.32 -56.22 33.77
CA TYR A 23 20.45 -57.17 34.47
C TYR A 23 19.39 -57.74 33.51
N PRO A 24 18.91 -58.99 33.72
CA PRO A 24 17.80 -59.54 32.96
C PRO A 24 16.49 -58.83 33.31
N ASP A 25 15.55 -58.79 32.37
CA ASP A 25 14.20 -58.28 32.60
C ASP A 25 13.38 -59.27 33.45
N LEU A 26 12.55 -58.75 34.36
CA LEU A 26 11.59 -59.54 35.15
C LEU A 26 10.38 -59.92 34.28
N ASP A 27 9.91 -61.17 34.37
CA ASP A 27 8.70 -61.60 33.65
C ASP A 27 7.44 -60.84 34.13
N GLU A 28 6.55 -60.54 33.18
CA GLU A 28 5.32 -59.76 33.42
C GLU A 28 4.36 -60.41 34.43
N GLU A 29 4.48 -61.71 34.69
CA GLU A 29 3.67 -62.44 35.68
C GLU A 29 3.98 -62.01 37.13
N PHE A 30 5.17 -61.44 37.37
CA PHE A 30 5.64 -61.11 38.72
C PHE A 30 5.47 -59.63 39.08
N TYR A 31 4.85 -58.82 38.22
CA TYR A 31 4.56 -57.43 38.56
C TYR A 31 3.32 -56.87 37.86
N THR A 32 2.69 -55.88 38.50
CA THR A 32 1.65 -55.05 37.90
C THR A 32 2.13 -53.61 37.87
N LEU A 33 2.21 -53.02 36.67
CA LEU A 33 2.63 -51.63 36.44
C LEU A 33 1.48 -50.80 35.87
N SER A 34 1.05 -49.78 36.60
CA SER A 34 0.07 -48.79 36.16
C SER A 34 0.70 -47.41 36.17
N ILE A 35 0.64 -46.71 35.03
CA ILE A 35 1.24 -45.39 34.87
C ILE A 35 0.16 -44.40 34.45
N THR A 36 0.03 -43.31 35.21
CA THR A 36 -0.81 -42.17 34.84
C THR A 36 0.09 -41.07 34.31
N GLU A 37 0.02 -40.86 33.00
CA GLU A 37 0.73 -39.79 32.30
C GLU A 37 -0.03 -38.45 32.40
N PRO A 38 0.64 -37.31 32.21
CA PRO A 38 -0.04 -36.01 32.15
C PRO A 38 -1.04 -35.96 30.98
N SER A 39 -2.15 -35.26 31.19
CA SER A 39 -3.18 -35.07 30.16
C SER A 39 -2.69 -34.23 28.98
N GLN A 40 -1.86 -33.22 29.27
CA GLN A 40 -1.22 -32.38 28.29
C GLN A 40 0.14 -32.96 27.92
N LYS A 41 0.41 -33.13 26.61
CA LYS A 41 1.71 -33.61 26.11
C LYS A 41 2.46 -32.58 25.27
N VAL A 42 1.85 -31.42 25.01
CA VAL A 42 2.37 -30.37 24.14
C VAL A 42 2.15 -28.99 24.74
N GLY A 43 2.94 -27.99 24.34
CA GLY A 43 2.77 -26.62 24.80
C GLY A 43 3.37 -26.34 26.17
N TYR A 44 4.31 -27.18 26.60
CA TYR A 44 5.11 -26.92 27.79
C TYR A 44 6.16 -25.86 27.52
N HIS A 45 6.45 -25.01 28.51
CA HIS A 45 7.47 -23.97 28.45
C HIS A 45 8.52 -24.18 29.56
N VAL A 46 9.58 -23.39 29.51
CA VAL A 46 10.61 -23.41 30.55
C VAL A 46 10.03 -22.95 31.87
N GLY A 47 10.26 -23.74 32.92
CA GLY A 47 9.72 -23.54 34.26
C GLY A 47 8.50 -24.39 34.56
N ASP A 48 7.83 -24.94 33.55
CA ASP A 48 6.62 -25.75 33.74
C ASP A 48 6.91 -27.06 34.47
N LEU A 49 5.89 -27.53 35.19
CA LEU A 49 5.92 -28.76 35.96
C LEU A 49 5.13 -29.87 35.26
N VAL A 50 5.71 -31.06 35.19
CA VAL A 50 5.12 -32.26 34.61
C VAL A 50 4.98 -33.32 35.68
N GLN A 51 3.76 -33.77 35.93
CA GLN A 51 3.48 -34.79 36.92
C GLN A 51 3.24 -36.15 36.26
N ARG A 52 3.83 -37.20 36.84
CA ARG A 52 3.64 -38.59 36.42
C ARG A 52 3.45 -39.44 37.67
N GLN A 53 2.38 -40.24 37.68
CA GLN A 53 2.15 -41.20 38.75
C GLN A 53 2.50 -42.61 38.28
N ILE A 54 3.26 -43.34 39.09
CA ILE A 54 3.66 -44.72 38.84
C ILE A 54 3.21 -45.57 40.02
N LYS A 55 2.30 -46.50 39.76
CA LYS A 55 1.88 -47.53 40.70
C LYS A 55 2.46 -48.86 40.27
N LEU A 56 3.31 -49.42 41.13
CA LEU A 56 3.99 -50.68 40.90
C LEU A 56 3.67 -51.65 42.03
N THR A 57 3.20 -52.83 41.70
CA THR A 57 3.05 -53.95 42.64
C THR A 57 3.96 -55.09 42.20
N VAL A 58 4.85 -55.55 43.09
CA VAL A 58 5.75 -56.67 42.83
C VAL A 58 5.27 -57.92 43.57
N HIS A 59 5.12 -59.04 42.88
CA HIS A 59 4.64 -60.29 43.47
C HIS A 59 5.79 -61.12 44.08
N GLU A 60 5.46 -61.95 45.06
CA GLU A 60 6.44 -62.88 45.63
C GLU A 60 6.91 -63.89 44.56
N PRO A 61 8.20 -64.31 44.56
CA PRO A 61 9.20 -64.17 45.63
C PRO A 61 10.07 -62.91 45.55
N TYR A 62 9.75 -61.93 44.70
CA TYR A 62 10.61 -60.77 44.45
C TYR A 62 10.33 -59.61 45.41
N VAL A 63 11.37 -58.80 45.68
CA VAL A 63 11.33 -57.59 46.52
C VAL A 63 12.00 -56.45 45.79
N LEU A 64 11.39 -55.26 45.86
CA LEU A 64 11.91 -54.04 45.26
C LEU A 64 13.13 -53.50 46.02
N VAL A 65 14.15 -53.09 45.28
CA VAL A 65 15.36 -52.47 45.83
C VAL A 65 15.16 -50.94 45.86
N GLU A 66 15.07 -50.36 47.05
CA GLU A 66 14.79 -48.92 47.20
C GLU A 66 15.89 -48.03 46.60
N GLU A 67 17.15 -48.47 46.60
CA GLU A 67 18.25 -47.68 46.01
C GLU A 67 18.17 -47.55 44.48
N SER A 68 17.31 -48.35 43.83
CA SER A 68 17.07 -48.25 42.39
C SER A 68 16.02 -47.19 42.00
N LEU A 69 15.35 -46.59 43.00
CA LEU A 69 14.33 -45.58 42.76
C LEU A 69 14.94 -44.23 42.37
N PRO A 70 14.19 -43.39 41.64
CA PRO A 70 14.70 -42.11 41.18
C PRO A 70 14.98 -41.16 42.36
N ILE A 71 15.93 -40.24 42.16
CA ILE A 71 16.42 -39.31 43.19
C ILE A 71 16.15 -37.86 42.74
N VAL A 72 15.74 -37.01 43.67
CA VAL A 72 15.51 -35.57 43.42
C VAL A 72 16.79 -34.87 42.99
N GLY A 73 16.68 -33.91 42.07
CA GLY A 73 17.80 -33.13 41.54
C GLY A 73 18.62 -33.87 40.48
N TYR A 74 18.27 -35.11 40.15
CA TYR A 74 18.94 -35.84 39.10
C TYR A 74 18.48 -35.35 37.72
N GLU A 75 19.42 -34.83 36.93
CA GLU A 75 19.22 -34.51 35.52
C GLU A 75 19.73 -35.65 34.64
N LYS A 76 18.82 -36.20 33.83
CA LYS A 76 19.15 -37.29 32.92
C LYS A 76 19.85 -36.77 31.68
N ARG A 77 20.88 -37.51 31.25
CA ARG A 77 21.59 -37.28 30.00
C ARG A 77 21.20 -38.31 28.96
N PHE A 78 21.03 -37.88 27.72
CA PHE A 78 20.88 -38.77 26.58
C PHE A 78 22.01 -38.53 25.60
N ARG A 79 22.74 -39.60 25.23
CA ARG A 79 23.92 -39.54 24.34
C ARG A 79 24.94 -38.47 24.76
N GLY A 80 25.13 -38.31 26.08
CA GLY A 80 26.06 -37.33 26.65
C GLY A 80 25.54 -35.90 26.76
N GLN A 81 24.34 -35.60 26.26
CA GLN A 81 23.72 -34.27 26.33
C GLN A 81 22.68 -34.21 27.46
N LEU A 82 22.63 -33.08 28.17
CA LEU A 82 21.60 -32.80 29.17
C LEU A 82 20.24 -32.63 28.47
N LEU A 83 19.20 -33.28 29.00
CA LEU A 83 17.86 -33.22 28.43
C LEU A 83 17.11 -31.93 28.82
N GLY A 84 17.58 -31.21 29.83
CA GLY A 84 16.89 -30.02 30.33
C GLY A 84 15.57 -30.35 31.01
N ILE A 85 15.45 -31.55 31.59
CA ILE A 85 14.32 -31.96 32.45
C ILE A 85 14.91 -32.57 33.72
N THR A 86 14.55 -32.01 34.87
CA THR A 86 15.05 -32.45 36.17
C THR A 86 13.91 -32.92 37.05
N LEU A 87 14.15 -33.95 37.86
CA LEU A 87 13.18 -34.39 38.86
C LEU A 87 13.22 -33.44 40.06
N GLN A 88 12.16 -32.67 40.27
CA GLN A 88 12.08 -31.63 41.31
C GLN A 88 11.55 -32.18 42.63
N ASN A 89 10.54 -33.05 42.58
CA ASN A 89 9.94 -33.63 43.78
C ASN A 89 9.48 -35.08 43.55
N ILE A 90 9.49 -35.87 44.62
CA ILE A 90 9.05 -37.26 44.67
C ILE A 90 8.21 -37.45 45.93
N ASP A 91 6.91 -37.74 45.77
CA ASP A 91 6.11 -38.29 46.86
C ASP A 91 6.09 -39.81 46.73
N LYS A 92 6.74 -40.50 47.68
CA LYS A 92 6.81 -41.97 47.74
C LYS A 92 5.92 -42.54 48.84
N LYS A 93 5.07 -43.51 48.50
CA LYS A 93 4.33 -44.35 49.47
C LYS A 93 4.67 -45.80 49.20
N ILE A 94 5.33 -46.45 50.15
CA ILE A 94 5.77 -47.85 50.05
C ILE A 94 4.97 -48.65 51.07
N ASN A 95 4.29 -49.70 50.61
CA ASN A 95 3.58 -50.64 51.48
C ASN A 95 3.90 -52.09 51.08
N LYS A 96 4.85 -52.72 51.79
CA LYS A 96 5.39 -54.07 51.53
C LYS A 96 5.86 -54.29 50.09
N ASN A 97 4.92 -54.57 49.20
CA ASN A 97 5.12 -54.94 47.80
C ASN A 97 4.46 -53.95 46.83
N GLU A 98 3.74 -52.97 47.34
CA GLU A 98 3.10 -51.89 46.58
C GLU A 98 3.90 -50.60 46.72
N LEU A 99 4.15 -49.95 45.59
CA LEU A 99 4.86 -48.69 45.46
C LEU A 99 3.95 -47.72 44.70
N ASP A 100 3.63 -46.58 45.33
CA ASP A 100 2.99 -45.45 44.67
C ASP A 100 3.97 -44.27 44.66
N LEU A 101 4.40 -43.88 43.46
CA LEU A 101 5.32 -42.77 43.22
C LEU A 101 4.59 -41.66 42.47
N LEU A 102 4.58 -40.46 43.03
CA LEU A 102 4.24 -39.24 42.31
C LEU A 102 5.52 -38.47 42.00
N LEU A 103 5.90 -38.44 40.72
CA LEU A 103 7.10 -37.79 40.22
C LEU A 103 6.72 -36.43 39.62
N THR A 104 7.33 -35.36 40.11
CA THR A 104 7.18 -34.01 39.57
C THR A 104 8.48 -33.56 38.91
N TYR A 105 8.45 -33.41 37.60
CA TYR A 105 9.58 -32.97 36.78
C TYR A 105 9.43 -31.48 36.44
N GLN A 106 10.55 -30.76 36.42
CA GLN A 106 10.61 -29.37 35.98
C GLN A 106 11.42 -29.26 34.68
N ILE A 107 10.92 -28.43 33.76
CA ILE A 107 11.51 -28.23 32.43
C ILE A 107 12.44 -27.01 32.44
N PHE A 108 13.67 -27.21 32.00
CA PHE A 108 14.73 -26.19 31.88
C PHE A 108 15.28 -26.04 30.46
N THR A 109 14.74 -26.76 29.47
CA THR A 109 15.27 -26.74 28.09
C THR A 109 14.96 -25.42 27.37
N ASN A 110 16.00 -24.70 26.94
CA ASN A 110 15.91 -23.41 26.27
C ASN A 110 16.03 -23.51 24.73
N ASN A 111 15.54 -24.62 24.15
CA ASN A 111 15.65 -24.83 22.71
C ASN A 111 14.92 -23.72 21.93
N VAL A 112 15.54 -23.27 20.83
CA VAL A 112 15.03 -22.20 19.96
C VAL A 112 13.93 -22.69 18.99
N VAL A 113 13.68 -23.99 18.97
CA VAL A 113 12.67 -24.66 18.14
C VAL A 113 11.93 -25.67 19.02
N ALA A 114 10.63 -25.82 18.81
CA ALA A 114 9.84 -26.85 19.47
C ALA A 114 10.41 -28.23 19.13
N LYS A 115 10.92 -28.94 20.14
CA LYS A 115 11.46 -30.29 20.00
C LYS A 115 10.74 -31.24 20.95
N PRO A 116 10.58 -32.51 20.57
CA PRO A 116 10.18 -33.52 21.53
C PRO A 116 11.28 -33.63 22.59
N ALA A 117 10.92 -33.33 23.83
CA ALA A 117 11.71 -33.64 25.00
C ALA A 117 11.18 -34.94 25.60
N PHE A 118 12.06 -35.76 26.16
CA PHE A 118 11.65 -37.04 26.73
C PHE A 118 12.26 -37.22 28.11
N ILE A 119 11.47 -37.77 29.01
CA ILE A 119 11.93 -38.33 30.27
C ILE A 119 12.35 -39.75 29.96
N THR A 120 13.64 -40.06 30.11
CA THR A 120 14.15 -41.39 29.75
C THR A 120 13.45 -42.48 30.56
N ALA A 121 13.40 -43.68 29.99
CA ALA A 121 12.99 -44.87 30.72
C ALA A 121 13.76 -45.00 32.04
N ASP A 122 13.06 -45.49 33.06
CA ASP A 122 13.61 -45.80 34.37
C ASP A 122 13.69 -47.31 34.53
N TYR A 123 14.74 -47.79 35.20
CA TYR A 123 14.91 -49.21 35.51
C TYR A 123 14.91 -49.38 37.02
N TYR A 124 13.88 -50.05 37.53
CA TYR A 124 13.80 -50.40 38.95
C TYR A 124 14.33 -51.81 39.14
N ARG A 125 15.11 -52.03 40.19
CA ARG A 125 15.72 -53.33 40.48
C ARG A 125 14.86 -54.11 41.46
N VAL A 126 14.76 -55.40 41.23
CA VAL A 126 14.14 -56.35 42.16
C VAL A 126 15.12 -57.48 42.46
N VAL A 127 15.02 -58.03 43.65
CA VAL A 127 15.81 -59.18 44.10
C VAL A 127 14.90 -60.31 44.54
N ASN A 128 15.33 -61.55 44.29
CA ASN A 128 14.62 -62.72 44.75
C ASN A 128 14.88 -62.96 46.25
N LYS A 129 13.83 -63.09 47.08
CA LYS A 129 13.97 -63.39 48.53
C LYS A 129 14.76 -64.69 48.78
N LYS A 130 14.67 -65.66 47.87
CA LYS A 130 15.32 -66.97 48.01
C LYS A 130 16.77 -66.95 47.51
N ASN A 131 17.11 -66.05 46.60
CA ASN A 131 18.45 -65.90 46.05
C ASN A 131 18.79 -64.41 45.84
N PRO A 132 19.35 -63.73 46.86
CA PRO A 132 19.63 -62.29 46.80
C PRO A 132 20.68 -61.89 45.74
N GLU A 133 21.46 -62.84 45.21
CA GLU A 133 22.45 -62.59 44.15
C GLU A 133 21.78 -62.38 42.77
N GLU A 134 20.53 -62.84 42.61
CA GLU A 134 19.75 -62.68 41.39
C GLU A 134 19.03 -61.33 41.39
N VAL A 135 19.65 -60.35 40.72
CA VAL A 135 19.08 -59.01 40.49
C VAL A 135 18.43 -58.98 39.11
N LEU A 136 17.12 -58.72 39.08
CA LEU A 136 16.35 -58.48 37.87
C LEU A 136 15.96 -57.01 37.78
N LYS A 137 15.63 -56.54 36.57
CA LYS A 137 15.18 -55.16 36.34
C LYS A 137 13.74 -55.13 35.83
N LEU A 138 13.06 -54.05 36.16
CA LEU A 138 11.73 -53.69 35.70
C LEU A 138 11.83 -52.36 34.98
N ARG A 139 11.31 -52.30 33.76
CA ARG A 139 11.37 -51.10 32.92
C ARG A 139 10.11 -50.26 33.07
N VAL A 140 10.28 -49.01 33.47
CA VAL A 140 9.28 -47.95 33.32
C VAL A 140 9.52 -47.25 31.98
N PRO A 141 8.53 -47.18 31.08
CA PRO A 141 8.68 -46.58 29.76
C PRO A 141 9.01 -45.08 29.83
N GLU A 142 9.62 -44.58 28.76
CA GLU A 142 9.90 -43.16 28.60
C GLU A 142 8.61 -42.35 28.38
N LEU A 143 8.60 -41.10 28.83
CA LEU A 143 7.51 -40.16 28.57
C LEU A 143 8.00 -39.11 27.58
N THR A 144 7.32 -38.97 26.44
CA THR A 144 7.63 -37.92 25.45
C THR A 144 6.65 -36.75 25.58
N ILE A 145 7.19 -35.55 25.68
CA ILE A 145 6.46 -34.27 25.72
C ILE A 145 7.05 -33.29 24.71
N ALA A 146 6.25 -32.38 24.16
CA ALA A 146 6.75 -31.31 23.30
C ALA A 146 6.92 -30.03 24.10
N VAL A 147 8.15 -29.50 24.12
CA VAL A 147 8.47 -28.23 24.77
C VAL A 147 8.55 -27.14 23.72
N SER A 148 7.78 -26.08 23.92
CA SER A 148 7.76 -24.87 23.12
C SER A 148 8.96 -23.97 23.45
N PRO A 149 9.54 -23.30 22.44
CA PRO A 149 10.63 -22.36 22.68
C PRO A 149 10.13 -21.11 23.42
N ILE A 150 10.97 -20.53 24.30
CA ILE A 150 10.69 -19.20 24.87
C ILE A 150 10.91 -18.10 23.83
N ALA A 151 11.91 -18.28 22.97
CA ALA A 151 12.24 -17.36 21.88
C ALA A 151 12.43 -18.19 20.60
N ILE A 152 11.68 -17.82 19.56
CA ILE A 152 11.70 -18.50 18.27
C ILE A 152 12.97 -18.06 17.53
N PHE A 153 13.58 -18.97 16.75
CA PHE A 153 14.76 -18.64 15.97
C PHE A 153 14.37 -17.61 14.90
N GLY A 154 14.88 -16.38 15.03
CA GLY A 154 14.49 -15.25 14.19
C GLY A 154 13.62 -14.21 14.89
N ASP A 155 13.23 -14.43 16.15
CA ASP A 155 12.70 -13.34 16.97
C ASP A 155 13.77 -12.28 17.13
N ILE A 156 13.41 -11.05 16.75
CA ILE A 156 14.29 -9.90 16.89
C ILE A 156 14.47 -9.70 18.38
N LYS A 157 15.72 -9.59 18.86
CA LYS A 157 15.93 -9.24 20.27
C LYS A 157 15.17 -7.94 20.50
N VAL A 158 14.33 -7.89 21.52
CA VAL A 158 13.57 -6.67 21.86
C VAL A 158 14.50 -5.45 22.03
N GLN A 159 15.77 -5.69 22.39
CA GLN A 159 16.82 -4.67 22.45
C GLN A 159 17.23 -4.13 21.08
N GLU A 160 17.20 -4.97 20.05
CA GLU A 160 17.57 -4.65 18.66
C GLU A 160 16.37 -4.04 17.89
N ASP A 161 15.14 -4.42 18.23
CA ASP A 161 13.93 -3.82 17.69
C ASP A 161 12.94 -3.38 18.77
N MET A 162 12.96 -2.08 19.06
CA MET A 162 11.98 -1.40 19.90
C MET A 162 10.88 -0.73 19.06
N SER A 163 10.64 -1.17 17.83
CA SER A 163 9.64 -0.60 16.92
C SER A 163 8.26 -0.48 17.56
N ASP A 164 7.85 -1.46 18.35
CA ASP A 164 6.58 -1.45 19.11
C ASP A 164 6.51 -0.33 20.17
N PHE A 165 7.66 0.12 20.68
CA PHE A 165 7.75 1.25 21.61
C PHE A 165 7.98 2.59 20.89
N ARG A 166 8.22 2.59 19.58
CA ARG A 166 8.30 3.82 18.80
C ARG A 166 6.86 4.27 18.51
N GLY A 167 6.54 5.51 18.91
CA GLY A 167 5.30 6.16 18.48
C GLY A 167 5.21 6.28 16.96
N PRO A 168 4.04 6.65 16.42
CA PRO A 168 3.86 6.79 14.97
C PRO A 168 4.90 7.75 14.39
N VAL A 169 5.51 7.36 13.27
CA VAL A 169 6.49 8.20 12.58
C VAL A 169 5.78 9.46 12.09
N LEU A 170 6.17 10.60 12.67
CA LEU A 170 5.65 11.91 12.26
C LEU A 170 6.31 12.31 10.95
N ILE A 171 5.51 12.46 9.90
CA ILE A 171 5.98 12.94 8.61
C ILE A 171 6.07 14.46 8.67
N GLU A 172 7.24 15.02 8.35
CA GLU A 172 7.44 16.46 8.30
C GLU A 172 6.60 17.09 7.18
N GLN A 173 5.48 17.72 7.55
CA GLN A 173 4.48 18.22 6.59
C GLN A 173 5.00 19.39 5.74
N GLN A 174 5.97 20.15 6.24
CA GLN A 174 6.44 21.40 5.62
C GLN A 174 7.03 21.17 4.23
N GLN A 175 7.77 20.07 4.03
CA GLN A 175 8.37 19.74 2.74
C GLN A 175 7.32 19.45 1.66
N TYR A 176 6.20 18.83 2.05
CA TYR A 176 5.10 18.50 1.14
C TYR A 176 4.29 19.75 0.77
N LEU A 177 4.01 20.61 1.74
CA LEU A 177 3.30 21.88 1.49
C LEU A 177 4.08 22.77 0.52
N ASN A 178 5.40 22.88 0.69
CA ASN A 178 6.25 23.64 -0.21
C ASN A 178 6.20 23.11 -1.65
N LYS A 179 6.23 21.78 -1.84
CA LYS A 179 6.09 21.16 -3.18
C LYS A 179 4.73 21.46 -3.81
N ILE A 180 3.65 21.44 -3.02
CA ILE A 180 2.30 21.78 -3.49
C ILE A 180 2.26 23.24 -3.96
N TYR A 181 2.77 24.19 -3.17
CA TYR A 181 2.78 25.61 -3.55
C TYR A 181 3.60 25.87 -4.82
N ILE A 182 4.77 25.24 -4.95
CA ILE A 182 5.61 25.35 -6.16
C ILE A 182 4.86 24.79 -7.37
N SER A 183 4.26 23.62 -7.25
CA SER A 183 3.52 22.99 -8.35
C SER A 183 2.31 23.82 -8.79
N ALA A 184 1.59 24.42 -7.83
CA ALA A 184 0.46 25.32 -8.10
C ALA A 184 0.92 26.60 -8.83
N ALA A 185 2.05 27.18 -8.43
CA ALA A 185 2.60 28.36 -9.09
C ALA A 185 2.99 28.06 -10.55
N VAL A 186 3.62 26.91 -10.81
CA VAL A 186 3.97 26.46 -12.17
C VAL A 186 2.71 26.23 -13.01
N PHE A 187 1.67 25.63 -12.44
CA PHE A 187 0.40 25.42 -13.13
C PHE A 187 -0.27 26.74 -13.54
N ILE A 188 -0.35 27.70 -12.62
CA ILE A 188 -0.92 29.03 -12.88
C ILE A 188 -0.11 29.75 -13.97
N PHE A 189 1.22 29.73 -13.88
CA PHE A 189 2.08 30.33 -14.89
C PHE A 189 1.88 29.68 -16.27
N SER A 190 1.84 28.35 -16.32
CA SER A 190 1.54 27.62 -17.56
C SER A 190 0.17 27.98 -18.12
N LEU A 191 -0.84 28.18 -17.28
CA LEU A 191 -2.16 28.62 -17.70
C LEU A 191 -2.12 30.03 -18.31
N PHE A 192 -1.34 30.95 -17.72
CA PHE A 192 -1.15 32.29 -18.28
C PHE A 192 -0.40 32.26 -19.61
N VAL A 193 0.64 31.43 -19.74
CA VAL A 193 1.37 31.25 -21.02
C VAL A 193 0.44 30.66 -22.08
N LEU A 194 -0.35 29.64 -21.72
CA LEU A 194 -1.33 29.04 -22.61
C LEU A 194 -2.37 30.08 -23.04
N LEU A 195 -2.90 30.86 -22.09
CA LEU A 195 -3.84 31.93 -22.37
C LEU A 195 -3.22 33.00 -23.25
N TYR A 196 -1.97 33.39 -23.04
CA TYR A 196 -1.24 34.34 -23.90
C TYR A 196 -1.09 33.83 -25.34
N VAL A 197 -0.66 32.58 -25.52
CA VAL A 197 -0.49 31.96 -26.84
C VAL A 197 -1.85 31.84 -27.54
N TYR A 198 -2.86 31.31 -26.84
CA TYR A 198 -4.19 31.14 -27.42
C TYR A 198 -4.83 32.49 -27.70
N THR A 199 -4.84 33.46 -26.79
CA THR A 199 -5.43 34.80 -27.05
C THR A 199 -4.73 35.57 -28.16
N LYS A 200 -3.42 35.36 -28.39
CA LYS A 200 -2.71 35.95 -29.53
C LYS A 200 -3.16 35.37 -30.88
N PHE A 201 -3.68 34.14 -30.90
CA PHE A 201 -4.07 33.45 -32.14
C PHE A 201 -5.57 33.12 -32.28
N THR A 202 -6.37 33.14 -31.20
CA THR A 202 -7.75 32.66 -31.18
C THR A 202 -8.47 32.97 -29.85
N ILE A 203 -9.77 33.30 -29.90
CA ILE A 203 -10.76 33.32 -28.79
C ILE A 203 -10.96 34.71 -28.14
N LEU A 204 -12.02 35.49 -28.40
CA LEU A 204 -13.39 35.13 -28.79
C LEU A 204 -13.64 35.02 -30.31
N PRO A 205 -14.60 34.15 -30.74
CA PRO A 205 -15.18 34.25 -32.07
C PRO A 205 -15.92 35.60 -32.17
N GLY A 206 -15.44 36.49 -33.05
CA GLY A 206 -16.01 37.84 -33.27
C GLY A 206 -15.16 39.02 -32.79
N PHE A 207 -13.84 38.84 -32.59
CA PHE A 207 -12.93 39.91 -32.11
C PHE A 207 -11.81 40.35 -33.07
N LYS A 208 -11.81 39.95 -34.35
CA LYS A 208 -11.46 40.98 -35.35
C LYS A 208 -12.59 41.99 -35.18
N LYS A 209 -12.29 43.17 -34.63
CA LYS A 209 -13.27 44.24 -34.42
C LYS A 209 -13.04 45.25 -35.54
N THR A 210 -13.24 44.89 -36.80
CA THR A 210 -13.04 45.88 -37.88
C THR A 210 -14.23 46.82 -37.94
N PHE A 211 -15.46 46.29 -37.91
CA PHE A 211 -16.66 47.08 -38.14
C PHE A 211 -17.31 47.68 -36.87
N LEU A 212 -17.20 47.03 -35.71
CA LEU A 212 -17.80 47.54 -34.46
C LEU A 212 -17.19 48.88 -33.96
N PRO A 213 -15.86 49.07 -33.96
CA PRO A 213 -15.27 50.35 -33.58
C PRO A 213 -15.64 51.45 -34.56
N LEU A 214 -15.70 51.14 -35.86
CA LEU A 214 -16.14 52.09 -36.89
C LEU A 214 -17.59 52.53 -36.67
N TYR A 215 -18.52 51.58 -36.45
CA TYR A 215 -19.92 51.90 -36.13
C TYR A 215 -20.04 52.80 -34.90
N ARG A 216 -19.31 52.50 -33.82
CA ARG A 216 -19.31 53.32 -32.60
C ARG A 216 -18.79 54.74 -32.86
N LYS A 217 -17.74 54.88 -33.67
CA LYS A 217 -17.19 56.18 -34.07
C LYS A 217 -18.21 56.98 -34.89
N LEU A 218 -18.78 56.38 -35.93
CA LEU A 218 -19.76 57.03 -36.82
C LEU A 218 -21.07 57.42 -36.11
N LYS A 219 -21.49 56.64 -35.10
CA LYS A 219 -22.66 56.96 -34.27
C LYS A 219 -22.40 58.12 -33.31
N LYS A 220 -21.18 58.22 -32.78
CA LYS A 220 -20.80 59.26 -31.80
C LYS A 220 -20.55 60.61 -32.47
N ASP A 221 -19.84 60.61 -33.60
CA ASP A 221 -19.45 61.82 -34.30
C ASP A 221 -20.49 62.18 -35.37
N LYS A 222 -21.32 63.19 -35.08
CA LYS A 222 -22.38 63.65 -35.99
C LYS A 222 -21.87 64.47 -37.17
N ASP A 223 -20.70 65.08 -37.03
CA ASP A 223 -20.14 66.05 -37.98
C ASP A 223 -19.30 65.43 -39.11
N ILE A 224 -19.13 64.10 -39.10
CA ILE A 224 -18.37 63.40 -40.16
C ILE A 224 -19.14 63.49 -41.49
N LYS A 225 -18.48 64.03 -42.51
CA LYS A 225 -19.02 64.15 -43.87
C LYS A 225 -19.21 62.77 -44.51
N ILE A 226 -20.24 62.64 -45.36
CA ILE A 226 -20.58 61.37 -46.03
C ILE A 226 -19.37 60.79 -46.79
N ASP A 227 -18.55 61.62 -47.42
CA ASP A 227 -17.36 61.20 -48.18
C ASP A 227 -16.33 60.47 -47.29
N GLU A 228 -16.15 60.95 -46.07
CA GLU A 228 -15.24 60.36 -45.10
C GLU A 228 -15.81 59.04 -44.55
N ILE A 229 -17.12 58.97 -44.31
CA ILE A 229 -17.80 57.74 -43.89
C ILE A 229 -17.57 56.64 -44.93
N ILE A 230 -17.78 56.95 -46.22
CA ILE A 230 -17.62 56.00 -47.31
C ILE A 230 -16.17 55.50 -47.40
N LYS A 231 -15.17 56.41 -47.32
CA LYS A 231 -13.75 56.03 -47.31
C LYS A 231 -13.38 55.12 -46.15
N LEU A 232 -13.90 55.40 -44.95
CA LEU A 232 -13.65 54.58 -43.76
C LEU A 232 -14.26 53.18 -43.90
N ILE A 233 -15.48 53.07 -44.44
CA ILE A 233 -16.13 51.77 -44.69
C ILE A 233 -15.33 50.95 -45.70
N HIS A 234 -14.91 51.55 -46.84
CA HIS A 234 -14.03 50.89 -47.82
C HIS A 234 -12.73 50.40 -47.19
N GLY A 235 -12.08 51.26 -46.39
CA GLY A 235 -10.86 50.88 -45.66
C GLY A 235 -11.07 49.65 -44.78
N GLN A 236 -12.20 49.58 -44.05
CA GLN A 236 -12.49 48.42 -43.20
C GLN A 236 -12.85 47.15 -43.99
N ILE A 237 -13.55 47.29 -45.13
CA ILE A 237 -13.84 46.16 -46.03
C ILE A 237 -12.54 45.60 -46.62
N ASN A 238 -11.63 46.46 -47.05
CA ASN A 238 -10.34 46.05 -47.59
C ASN A 238 -9.44 45.43 -46.51
N ASN A 239 -9.40 46.02 -45.32
CA ASN A 239 -8.67 45.44 -44.18
C ASN A 239 -9.23 44.08 -43.75
N TYR A 240 -10.55 43.90 -43.78
CA TYR A 240 -11.18 42.63 -43.43
C TYR A 240 -10.88 41.54 -44.46
N SER A 241 -10.92 41.88 -45.75
CA SER A 241 -10.68 40.94 -46.84
C SER A 241 -9.20 40.72 -47.16
N GLU A 242 -8.31 41.61 -46.72
CA GLU A 242 -6.89 41.66 -47.09
C GLU A 242 -6.68 41.89 -48.61
N ALA A 243 -7.70 42.41 -49.30
CA ALA A 243 -7.70 42.74 -50.72
C ALA A 243 -8.53 43.99 -51.00
N SER A 244 -8.39 44.58 -52.19
CA SER A 244 -9.24 45.71 -52.61
C SER A 244 -10.56 45.19 -53.19
N ILE A 245 -11.66 45.38 -52.47
CA ILE A 245 -13.00 44.94 -52.89
C ILE A 245 -13.74 46.06 -53.60
N PHE A 246 -14.35 45.70 -54.72
CA PHE A 246 -15.24 46.47 -55.58
C PHE A 246 -16.50 45.64 -55.88
N GLU A 247 -17.49 46.27 -56.51
CA GLU A 247 -18.75 45.61 -56.90
C GLU A 247 -18.54 44.34 -57.74
N LYS A 248 -17.46 44.28 -58.54
CA LYS A 248 -17.16 43.15 -59.46
C LYS A 248 -16.55 41.92 -58.77
N ASN A 249 -15.90 42.08 -57.62
CA ASN A 249 -15.18 41.02 -56.91
C ASN A 249 -15.75 40.74 -55.50
N LEU A 250 -17.05 41.01 -55.30
CA LEU A 250 -17.77 40.66 -54.06
C LEU A 250 -17.72 39.17 -53.71
N LYS A 251 -17.50 38.30 -54.72
CA LYS A 251 -17.34 36.85 -54.52
C LYS A 251 -16.20 36.53 -53.55
N ASP A 252 -15.11 37.30 -53.59
CA ASP A 252 -13.94 37.10 -52.72
C ASP A 252 -14.26 37.39 -51.24
N LEU A 253 -15.27 38.23 -50.98
CA LEU A 253 -15.77 38.48 -49.63
C LEU A 253 -16.61 37.28 -49.13
N TYR A 254 -17.39 36.66 -50.01
CA TYR A 254 -18.26 35.53 -49.67
C TYR A 254 -17.49 34.24 -49.40
N THR A 255 -16.36 34.03 -50.09
CA THR A 255 -15.49 32.87 -49.84
C THR A 255 -14.86 32.94 -48.44
N LYS A 256 -14.49 34.14 -47.98
CA LYS A 256 -13.95 34.36 -46.62
C LYS A 256 -15.02 34.25 -45.54
N ASN A 257 -16.24 34.73 -45.79
CA ASN A 257 -17.37 34.61 -44.87
C ASN A 257 -18.71 34.60 -45.61
N SER A 258 -19.41 33.45 -45.58
CA SER A 258 -20.68 33.25 -46.26
C SER A 258 -21.81 34.15 -45.76
N SER A 259 -21.72 34.69 -44.54
CA SER A 259 -22.75 35.56 -43.97
C SER A 259 -22.90 36.89 -44.70
N PHE A 260 -21.89 37.35 -45.46
CA PHE A 260 -22.01 38.56 -46.28
C PHE A 260 -22.95 38.38 -47.49
N LYS A 261 -23.24 37.13 -47.89
CA LYS A 261 -24.19 36.84 -48.97
C LYS A 261 -25.61 37.31 -48.62
N PHE A 262 -25.98 37.31 -47.34
CA PHE A 262 -27.29 37.79 -46.88
C PHE A 262 -27.48 39.31 -47.10
N ILE A 263 -26.39 40.06 -47.26
CA ILE A 263 -26.39 41.53 -47.36
C ILE A 263 -25.91 42.00 -48.75
N GLU A 264 -25.86 41.09 -49.73
CA GLU A 264 -25.42 41.37 -51.11
C GLU A 264 -26.13 42.59 -51.73
N LYS A 265 -27.44 42.73 -51.51
CA LYS A 265 -28.22 43.86 -52.03
C LYS A 265 -27.77 45.20 -51.44
N GLU A 266 -27.45 45.27 -50.15
CA GLU A 266 -26.94 46.50 -49.52
C GLU A 266 -25.49 46.78 -49.91
N LEU A 267 -24.67 45.74 -50.09
CA LEU A 267 -23.29 45.87 -50.59
C LEU A 267 -23.29 46.52 -51.98
N ILE A 268 -24.09 46.01 -52.91
CA ILE A 268 -24.22 46.58 -54.26
C ILE A 268 -24.71 48.03 -54.18
N LEU A 269 -25.71 48.31 -53.31
CA LEU A 269 -26.21 49.67 -53.10
C LEU A 269 -25.12 50.61 -52.55
N PHE A 270 -24.30 50.14 -51.61
CA PHE A 270 -23.18 50.88 -51.05
C PHE A 270 -22.14 51.24 -52.12
N PHE A 271 -21.75 50.28 -52.99
CA PHE A 271 -20.79 50.57 -54.06
C PHE A 271 -21.36 51.57 -55.08
N LYS A 272 -22.66 51.52 -55.37
CA LYS A 272 -23.33 52.53 -56.22
C LYS A 272 -23.32 53.93 -55.57
N ILE A 273 -23.69 54.04 -54.30
CA ILE A 273 -23.65 55.31 -53.52
C ILE A 273 -22.23 55.86 -53.49
N SER A 274 -21.27 54.98 -53.18
CA SER A 274 -19.85 55.32 -53.16
C SER A 274 -19.39 55.85 -54.51
N ASN A 275 -19.82 55.23 -55.61
CA ASN A 275 -19.40 55.63 -56.95
C ASN A 275 -19.97 57.01 -57.33
N GLN A 276 -21.27 57.21 -57.09
CA GLN A 276 -21.97 58.45 -57.36
C GLN A 276 -21.44 59.63 -56.53
N LYS A 277 -21.10 59.40 -55.26
CA LYS A 277 -20.61 60.44 -54.36
C LYS A 277 -19.12 60.75 -54.58
N LEU A 278 -18.24 59.74 -54.61
CA LEU A 278 -16.78 59.96 -54.67
C LEU A 278 -16.25 60.26 -56.07
N PHE A 279 -16.80 59.64 -57.12
CA PHE A 279 -16.28 59.79 -58.49
C PHE A 279 -17.16 60.69 -59.36
N THR A 280 -18.48 60.56 -59.24
CA THR A 280 -19.42 61.25 -60.13
C THR A 280 -19.85 62.63 -59.60
N LYS A 281 -19.66 62.90 -58.29
CA LYS A 281 -20.04 64.14 -57.57
C LYS A 281 -21.52 64.56 -57.74
N GLN A 282 -22.40 63.64 -58.12
CA GLN A 282 -23.81 63.92 -58.43
C GLN A 282 -24.72 63.96 -57.20
N MET A 283 -24.20 63.60 -56.03
CA MET A 283 -25.00 63.34 -54.82
C MET A 283 -24.82 64.44 -53.77
N LYS A 284 -25.92 65.11 -53.39
CA LYS A 284 -25.95 66.11 -52.31
C LYS A 284 -25.92 65.43 -50.93
N GLU A 285 -25.49 66.17 -49.90
CA GLU A 285 -25.54 65.67 -48.53
C GLU A 285 -27.00 65.45 -48.10
N ASN A 286 -27.32 64.25 -47.64
CA ASN A 286 -28.65 63.88 -47.17
C ASN A 286 -28.52 63.06 -45.87
N THR A 287 -29.25 63.48 -44.85
CA THR A 287 -29.28 62.84 -43.53
C THR A 287 -29.77 61.38 -43.61
N SER A 288 -30.70 61.07 -44.51
CA SER A 288 -31.22 59.71 -44.70
C SER A 288 -30.15 58.73 -45.19
N ILE A 289 -29.29 59.15 -46.12
CA ILE A 289 -28.18 58.33 -46.62
C ILE A 289 -27.12 58.13 -45.53
N ARG A 290 -26.85 59.17 -44.73
CA ARG A 290 -25.92 59.07 -43.60
C ARG A 290 -26.39 58.03 -42.58
N ASP A 291 -27.66 58.08 -42.17
CA ASP A 291 -28.21 57.14 -41.21
C ASP A 291 -28.22 55.70 -41.75
N TRP A 292 -28.46 55.54 -43.04
CA TRP A 292 -28.35 54.23 -43.70
C TRP A 292 -26.94 53.68 -43.73
N LEU A 293 -25.92 54.50 -44.03
CA LEU A 293 -24.51 54.07 -43.99
C LEU A 293 -24.10 53.60 -42.59
N ILE A 294 -24.65 54.22 -41.54
CA ILE A 294 -24.43 53.81 -40.14
C ILE A 294 -25.09 52.45 -39.87
N SER A 295 -26.34 52.26 -40.30
CA SER A 295 -27.04 50.96 -40.20
C SER A 295 -26.33 49.87 -41.00
N PHE A 296 -25.86 50.17 -42.21
CA PHE A 296 -25.09 49.27 -43.05
C PHE A 296 -23.76 48.87 -42.37
N CYS A 297 -23.06 49.80 -41.73
CA CYS A 297 -21.84 49.47 -40.96
C CYS A 297 -22.13 48.51 -39.79
N PHE A 298 -23.31 48.61 -39.17
CA PHE A 298 -23.74 47.68 -38.13
C PHE A 298 -24.07 46.29 -38.71
N HIS A 299 -24.71 46.24 -39.87
CA HIS A 299 -24.98 45.01 -40.61
C HIS A 299 -23.69 44.28 -41.01
N LEU A 300 -22.66 45.00 -41.47
CA LEU A 300 -21.33 44.45 -41.72
C LEU A 300 -20.71 43.81 -40.45
N HIS A 301 -20.90 44.43 -39.29
CA HIS A 301 -20.47 43.86 -38.01
C HIS A 301 -21.22 42.58 -37.63
N LEU A 302 -22.52 42.49 -37.89
CA LEU A 302 -23.28 41.27 -37.66
C LEU A 302 -22.80 40.12 -38.56
N CYS A 303 -22.54 40.41 -39.84
CA CYS A 303 -21.93 39.46 -40.76
C CYS A 303 -20.53 39.02 -40.32
N GLU A 304 -19.69 39.93 -39.82
CA GLU A 304 -18.37 39.62 -39.25
C GLU A 304 -18.45 38.58 -38.11
N LYS A 305 -19.52 38.61 -37.32
CA LYS A 305 -19.81 37.64 -36.25
C LYS A 305 -20.49 36.35 -36.73
N LYS A 306 -20.64 36.16 -38.04
CA LYS A 306 -21.38 35.06 -38.67
C LYS A 306 -22.86 34.98 -38.25
N ILE A 307 -23.43 36.11 -37.82
CA ILE A 307 -24.85 36.19 -37.47
C ILE A 307 -25.62 36.53 -38.74
N PRO A 308 -26.59 35.72 -39.18
CA PRO A 308 -27.38 36.02 -40.37
C PRO A 308 -28.30 37.21 -40.11
N VAL A 309 -28.22 38.23 -40.96
CA VAL A 309 -29.19 39.34 -40.97
C VAL A 309 -30.43 38.89 -41.73
N LYS A 310 -31.62 39.08 -41.15
CA LYS A 310 -32.88 38.67 -41.78
C LYS A 310 -33.22 39.63 -42.92
N ASN A 311 -33.80 39.11 -44.00
CA ASN A 311 -34.24 39.93 -45.15
C ASN A 311 -35.24 41.03 -44.76
N THR A 312 -35.94 40.91 -43.63
CA THR A 312 -36.87 41.90 -43.08
C THR A 312 -36.17 43.17 -42.58
N ASP A 313 -34.90 43.07 -42.23
CA ASP A 313 -34.14 44.15 -41.59
C ASP A 313 -33.35 44.97 -42.63
N ILE A 314 -33.34 44.52 -43.88
CA ILE A 314 -32.68 45.18 -45.02
C ILE A 314 -33.51 46.38 -45.45
N LYS A 315 -33.02 47.58 -45.13
CA LYS A 315 -33.65 48.85 -45.51
C LYS A 315 -33.00 49.35 -46.79
N LEU A 316 -33.60 49.13 -47.96
CA LEU A 316 -33.10 49.71 -49.21
C LEU A 316 -33.59 51.16 -49.35
N ILE A 317 -32.65 52.10 -49.54
CA ILE A 317 -32.98 53.49 -49.88
C ILE A 317 -33.11 53.61 -51.40
N LYS A 318 -34.14 54.34 -51.86
CA LYS A 318 -34.22 54.81 -53.25
C LYS A 318 -33.22 55.95 -53.42
N ILE A 319 -32.20 55.69 -54.23
CA ILE A 319 -31.20 56.68 -54.67
C ILE A 319 -31.77 57.49 -55.80
#